data_AF-A0A7S0P7P6-F1
#
_entry.id   AF-A0A7S0P7P6-F1
#
_cell.length_a   1.000
_cell.length_b   1.000
_cell.length_c   1.000
_cell.angle_alpha   90.00
_cell.angle_beta   90.00
_cell.angle_gamma   90.00
#
_symmetry.space_group_name_H-M   'P 1'
#
loop_
_entity.id
_entity.type
_entity.pdbx_description
1 polymer ?
#
loop_
_entity_poly.entity_id
_entity_poly.type
_entity_poly.pdbx_seq_one_letter_code
_entity_poly.pdbx_strand_id
1 'polypeptide(L)'
;HGLPGPVDDSMQIEGVEAVEDVGGDVDSDEVSVTSSMEAEADLVTLRSPAVVSCLQEAALLRRAHEEALVDALAANSHCVWALTRLSQGWSYAAQRDNDAKRHPLLLPYGQLDAAARRGNRDPAAESMRLVATLGFELVAPEVDHESELAARVLHRSGAGGKEPLPGAEPLASASG
;
A
#
# COMPACT_ATOMS: atom_id res chain seq x y z
N HIS A 1 23.27 -31.08 -11.07
CA HIS A 1 22.88 -30.40 -9.83
C HIS A 1 23.03 -28.91 -10.02
N GLY A 2 21.98 -28.25 -10.53
CA GLY A 2 21.96 -26.78 -10.67
C GLY A 2 21.58 -26.18 -9.33
N LEU A 3 22.42 -25.28 -8.82
CA LEU A 3 22.12 -24.47 -7.65
C LEU A 3 20.88 -23.61 -7.97
N PRO A 4 19.88 -23.50 -7.08
CA PRO A 4 18.86 -22.48 -7.25
C PRO A 4 19.56 -21.12 -7.10
N GLY A 5 19.47 -20.29 -8.15
CA GLY A 5 20.04 -18.95 -8.16
C GLY A 5 19.44 -18.06 -7.07
N PRO A 6 20.02 -16.87 -6.82
CA PRO A 6 19.50 -15.94 -5.84
C PRO A 6 18.03 -15.64 -6.16
N VAL A 7 17.13 -16.03 -5.26
CA VAL A 7 15.72 -15.61 -5.31
C VAL A 7 15.72 -14.11 -5.06
N ASP A 8 15.49 -13.37 -6.14
CA ASP A 8 15.42 -11.92 -6.14
C ASP A 8 14.46 -11.44 -5.04
N ASP A 9 15.00 -10.71 -4.06
CA ASP A 9 14.22 -10.03 -3.00
C ASP A 9 13.72 -8.67 -3.43
N SER A 10 14.04 -8.26 -4.65
CA SER A 10 13.52 -7.03 -5.20
C SER A 10 12.01 -7.16 -5.31
N MET A 11 11.30 -6.21 -4.70
CA MET A 11 9.89 -5.99 -4.92
C MET A 11 9.71 -5.66 -6.41
N GLN A 12 9.51 -6.69 -7.23
CA GLN A 12 9.22 -6.54 -8.64
C GLN A 12 7.77 -6.10 -8.77
N ILE A 13 7.57 -4.80 -8.99
CA ILE A 13 6.40 -4.30 -9.69
C ILE A 13 6.48 -4.84 -11.12
N GLU A 14 5.94 -6.03 -11.37
CA GLU A 14 5.75 -6.50 -12.74
C GLU A 14 4.88 -5.47 -13.47
N GLY A 15 5.41 -4.99 -14.59
CA GLY A 15 4.86 -3.86 -15.33
C GLY A 15 3.40 -4.08 -15.72
N VAL A 16 2.63 -3.00 -15.66
CA VAL A 16 1.34 -2.89 -16.34
C VAL A 16 1.58 -3.20 -17.81
N GLU A 17 1.12 -4.36 -18.29
CA GLU A 17 1.09 -4.64 -19.72
C GLU A 17 0.21 -3.58 -20.39
N ALA A 18 0.78 -2.88 -21.35
CA ALA A 18 0.09 -1.88 -22.13
C ALA A 18 -1.12 -2.53 -22.82
N VAL A 19 -2.31 -2.08 -22.46
CA VAL A 19 -3.53 -2.37 -23.22
C VAL A 19 -3.35 -1.73 -24.59
N GLU A 20 -3.36 -2.56 -25.63
CA GLU A 20 -3.28 -2.11 -27.01
C GLU A 20 -4.47 -1.21 -27.36
N ASP A 21 -4.11 -0.13 -28.06
CA ASP A 21 -4.92 0.93 -28.63
C ASP A 21 -6.11 0.40 -29.43
N VAL A 22 -7.33 0.65 -28.94
CA VAL A 22 -8.53 0.64 -29.78
C VAL A 22 -8.87 2.09 -30.08
N GLY A 23 -8.37 2.53 -31.24
CA GLY A 23 -8.79 3.77 -31.88
C GLY A 23 -10.31 3.78 -32.06
N GLY A 24 -10.95 4.77 -31.47
CA GLY A 24 -12.33 5.15 -31.71
C GLY A 24 -12.37 6.65 -31.97
N ASP A 25 -12.55 7.02 -33.23
CA ASP A 25 -12.85 8.38 -33.67
C ASP A 25 -14.04 8.95 -32.88
N VAL A 26 -13.79 9.99 -32.08
CA VAL A 26 -14.85 10.82 -31.51
C VAL A 26 -14.85 12.16 -32.24
N ASP A 27 -15.90 12.33 -33.03
CA ASP A 27 -16.24 13.50 -33.82
C ASP A 27 -16.10 14.80 -33.01
N SER A 28 -15.50 15.79 -33.68
CA SER A 28 -15.36 17.15 -33.21
C SER A 28 -16.70 17.87 -33.37
N ASP A 29 -17.45 18.05 -32.29
CA ASP A 29 -18.50 19.07 -32.26
C ASP A 29 -18.59 19.72 -30.87
N GLU A 30 -18.20 21.00 -30.86
CA GLU A 30 -18.73 22.12 -30.07
C GLU A 30 -18.96 21.91 -28.56
N VAL A 31 -17.98 22.31 -27.76
CA VAL A 31 -18.25 22.85 -26.41
C VAL A 31 -18.06 24.36 -26.42
N SER A 32 -19.21 25.04 -26.49
CA SER A 32 -19.33 26.48 -26.36
C SER A 32 -18.71 26.94 -25.03
N VAL A 33 -17.72 27.83 -25.14
CA VAL A 33 -17.09 28.55 -24.04
C VAL A 33 -18.16 29.26 -23.21
N THR A 34 -18.53 28.70 -22.06
CA THR A 34 -19.24 29.47 -21.03
C THR A 34 -18.20 30.32 -20.30
N SER A 35 -17.91 31.48 -20.89
CA SER A 35 -17.32 32.61 -20.19
C SER A 35 -18.32 33.06 -19.11
N SER A 36 -18.04 32.79 -17.84
CA SER A 36 -18.56 33.59 -16.73
C SER A 36 -17.82 33.29 -15.43
N MET A 37 -17.08 34.32 -14.96
CA MET A 37 -16.52 34.50 -13.61
C MET A 37 -15.24 33.73 -13.28
N GLU A 38 -14.16 34.05 -14.00
CA GLU A 38 -12.82 33.96 -13.41
C GLU A 38 -12.70 35.05 -12.34
N ALA A 39 -12.71 34.63 -11.07
CA ALA A 39 -12.40 35.50 -9.96
C ALA A 39 -10.88 35.76 -9.97
N GLU A 40 -10.46 36.77 -10.74
CA GLU A 40 -9.11 37.31 -10.69
C GLU A 40 -8.89 37.92 -9.30
N ALA A 41 -8.39 37.11 -8.36
CA ALA A 41 -7.96 37.61 -7.07
C ALA A 41 -6.75 38.52 -7.30
N ASP A 42 -6.91 39.83 -7.13
CA ASP A 42 -5.84 40.80 -7.35
C ASP A 42 -4.60 40.44 -6.49
N LEU A 43 -3.40 40.64 -7.03
CA LEU A 43 -2.12 40.20 -6.47
C LEU A 43 -1.88 40.74 -5.05
N VAL A 44 -2.50 41.88 -4.71
CA VAL A 44 -2.51 42.47 -3.36
C VAL A 44 -3.24 41.57 -2.35
N THR A 45 -4.37 40.98 -2.75
CA THR A 45 -5.16 40.06 -1.94
C THR A 45 -4.42 38.75 -1.70
N LEU A 46 -3.79 38.19 -2.74
CA LEU A 46 -2.98 36.97 -2.64
C LEU A 46 -1.74 37.13 -1.77
N ARG A 47 -1.24 38.37 -1.61
CA ARG A 47 -0.09 38.71 -0.75
C ARG A 47 -0.48 39.16 0.66
N SER A 48 -1.77 39.19 0.99
CA SER A 48 -2.23 39.46 2.35
C SER A 48 -1.70 38.39 3.31
N PRO A 49 -1.17 38.76 4.50
CA PRO A 49 -0.67 37.79 5.47
C PRO A 49 -1.68 36.70 5.83
N ALA A 50 -2.98 37.03 5.89
CA ALA A 50 -4.04 36.09 6.16
C ALA A 50 -4.24 35.07 5.02
N VAL A 51 -4.17 35.52 3.76
CA VAL A 51 -4.31 34.66 2.59
C VAL A 51 -3.09 33.75 2.43
N VAL A 52 -1.88 34.29 2.63
CA VAL A 52 -0.64 33.50 2.61
C VAL A 52 -0.65 32.41 3.71
N SER A 53 -1.11 32.74 4.93
CA SER A 53 -1.24 31.75 6.01
C SER A 53 -2.20 30.62 5.64
N CYS A 54 -3.38 30.96 5.11
CA CYS A 54 -4.38 29.97 4.69
C CYS A 54 -3.86 29.06 3.57
N LEU A 55 -3.17 29.61 2.57
CA LEU A 55 -2.56 28.82 1.49
C LEU A 55 -1.47 27.89 2.02
N GLN A 56 -0.69 28.33 3.00
CA GLN A 56 0.33 27.50 3.63
C GLN A 56 -0.29 26.35 4.44
N GLU A 57 -1.37 26.60 5.16
CA GLU A 57 -2.14 25.55 5.85
C GLU A 57 -2.72 24.55 4.86
N ALA A 58 -3.33 25.01 3.76
CA ALA A 58 -3.84 24.14 2.70
C ALA A 58 -2.73 23.29 2.06
N ALA A 59 -1.53 23.85 1.88
CA ALA A 59 -0.37 23.12 1.39
C ALA A 59 0.11 22.05 2.39
N LEU A 60 0.09 22.34 3.69
CA LEU A 60 0.42 21.36 4.73
C LEU A 60 -0.60 20.22 4.77
N LEU A 61 -1.89 20.52 4.69
CA LEU A 61 -2.96 19.51 4.63
C LEU A 61 -2.81 18.64 3.38
N ARG A 62 -2.50 19.24 2.22
CA ARG A 62 -2.25 18.50 0.98
C ARG A 62 -1.07 17.54 1.12
N ARG A 63 0.03 17.98 1.73
CA ARG A 63 1.20 17.11 2.00
C ARG A 63 0.85 15.97 2.94
N ALA A 64 0.14 16.24 4.02
CA ALA A 64 -0.29 15.21 4.96
C ALA A 64 -1.21 14.17 4.29
N HIS A 65 -2.10 14.63 3.41
CA HIS A 65 -2.96 13.75 2.62
C HIS A 65 -2.15 12.89 1.64
N GLU A 66 -1.18 13.47 0.93
CA GLU A 66 -0.27 12.72 0.04
C GLU A 66 0.53 11.67 0.81
N GLU A 67 1.07 12.03 1.98
CA GLU A 67 1.81 11.10 2.84
C GLU A 67 0.95 9.91 3.30
N ALA A 68 -0.31 10.16 3.67
CA ALA A 68 -1.24 9.11 4.06
C ALA A 68 -1.52 8.12 2.91
N LEU A 69 -1.67 8.63 1.69
CA LEU A 69 -1.86 7.79 0.51
C LEU A 69 -0.60 6.98 0.15
N VAL A 70 0.58 7.58 0.29
CA VAL A 70 1.86 6.87 0.14
C VAL A 70 1.96 5.72 1.14
N ASP A 71 1.60 5.97 2.40
CA ASP A 71 1.64 4.94 3.44
C ASP A 71 0.62 3.82 3.16
N ALA A 72 -0.57 4.15 2.67
CA ALA A 72 -1.59 3.18 2.25
C ALA A 72 -1.11 2.31 1.07
N LEU A 73 -0.49 2.92 0.05
CA LEU A 73 0.06 2.20 -1.10
C LEU A 73 1.21 1.27 -0.69
N ALA A 74 2.08 1.74 0.20
CA ALA A 74 3.18 0.96 0.75
C ALA A 74 2.69 -0.23 1.58
N ALA A 75 1.66 -0.02 2.41
CA ALA A 75 1.05 -1.07 3.21
C ALA A 75 0.37 -2.15 2.35
N ASN A 76 -0.37 -1.73 1.32
CA ASN A 76 -0.98 -2.64 0.35
C ASN A 76 0.08 -3.48 -0.38
N SER A 77 1.15 -2.82 -0.85
CA SER A 77 2.26 -3.50 -1.53
C SER A 77 2.91 -4.56 -0.65
N HIS A 78 3.17 -4.23 0.61
CA HIS A 78 3.68 -5.18 1.60
C HIS A 78 2.72 -6.34 1.83
N CYS A 79 1.42 -6.05 1.93
CA CYS A 79 0.40 -7.06 2.13
C CYS A 79 0.32 -8.05 0.95
N VAL A 80 0.39 -7.56 -0.28
CA VAL A 80 0.44 -8.41 -1.49
C VAL A 80 1.68 -9.30 -1.49
N TRP A 81 2.86 -8.75 -1.16
CA TRP A 81 4.10 -9.51 -1.02
C TRP A 81 3.97 -10.60 0.07
N ALA A 82 3.49 -10.23 1.26
CA ALA A 82 3.36 -11.15 2.39
C ALA A 82 2.38 -12.27 2.10
N LEU A 83 1.22 -11.95 1.50
CA LEU A 83 0.23 -12.92 1.05
C LEU A 83 0.81 -13.89 0.02
N THR A 84 1.62 -13.39 -0.92
CA THR A 84 2.26 -14.24 -1.93
C THR A 84 3.30 -15.16 -1.31
N ARG A 85 4.07 -14.69 -0.33
CA ARG A 85 5.02 -15.54 0.41
C ARG A 85 4.31 -16.59 1.26
N LEU A 86 3.25 -16.22 1.97
CA LEU A 86 2.45 -17.16 2.74
C LEU A 86 1.85 -18.27 1.86
N SER A 87 1.35 -17.95 0.64
CA SER A 87 0.83 -18.98 -0.27
C SER A 87 1.92 -19.91 -0.82
N GLN A 88 3.17 -19.45 -0.89
CA GLN A 88 4.33 -20.25 -1.26
C GLN A 88 4.88 -21.13 -0.12
N GLY A 89 4.23 -21.10 1.05
CA GLY A 89 4.60 -21.85 2.23
C GLY A 89 5.70 -21.19 3.07
N TRP A 90 5.91 -19.88 2.92
CA TRP A 90 6.81 -19.16 3.81
C TRP A 90 6.16 -18.90 5.16
N SER A 91 6.96 -18.89 6.23
CA SER A 91 6.51 -18.56 7.57
C SER A 91 7.38 -17.48 8.22
N TYR A 92 6.84 -16.81 9.23
CA TYR A 92 7.61 -15.86 10.03
C TYR A 92 8.75 -16.55 10.80
N ALA A 93 9.91 -15.90 10.86
CA ALA A 93 10.95 -16.17 11.86
C ALA A 93 11.87 -14.96 12.04
N ALA A 94 12.49 -14.82 13.21
CA ALA A 94 13.38 -13.70 13.51
C ALA A 94 14.62 -13.60 12.58
N GLN A 95 15.04 -14.72 12.00
CA GLN A 95 16.12 -14.78 11.02
C GLN A 95 15.61 -15.39 9.72
N ARG A 96 16.16 -14.89 8.62
CA ARG A 96 15.85 -15.41 7.29
C ARG A 96 16.51 -16.76 7.08
N ASP A 97 15.75 -17.69 6.53
CA ASP A 97 16.21 -19.03 6.18
C ASP A 97 15.46 -19.46 4.90
N ASN A 98 16.14 -19.46 3.76
CA ASN A 98 15.50 -19.76 2.49
C ASN A 98 15.18 -21.26 2.33
N ASP A 99 15.97 -22.15 2.95
CA ASP A 99 15.79 -23.60 2.85
C ASP A 99 14.53 -24.02 3.61
N ALA A 100 14.33 -23.46 4.81
CA ALA A 100 13.11 -23.66 5.59
C ALA A 100 11.98 -22.68 5.24
N LYS A 101 12.16 -21.82 4.23
CA LYS A 101 11.21 -20.78 3.82
C LYS A 101 10.75 -19.87 4.97
N ARG A 102 11.68 -19.31 5.72
CA ARG A 102 11.40 -18.40 6.83
C ARG A 102 11.87 -16.99 6.53
N HIS A 103 11.05 -15.99 6.85
CA HIS A 103 11.36 -14.59 6.57
C HIS A 103 10.96 -13.65 7.72
N PRO A 104 11.83 -12.70 8.13
CA PRO A 104 11.58 -11.81 9.28
C PRO A 104 10.52 -10.73 9.02
N LEU A 105 10.30 -10.36 7.76
CA LEU A 105 9.34 -9.31 7.40
C LEU A 105 7.89 -9.81 7.27
N LEU A 106 7.60 -11.09 7.56
CA LEU A 106 6.22 -11.62 7.57
C LEU A 106 5.45 -11.21 8.83
N LEU A 107 5.37 -9.91 9.04
CA LEU A 107 4.63 -9.23 10.11
C LEU A 107 3.66 -8.20 9.48
N PRO A 108 2.61 -7.78 10.21
CA PRO A 108 1.79 -6.64 9.80
C PRO A 108 2.66 -5.40 9.49
N TYR A 109 2.28 -4.61 8.49
CA TYR A 109 3.08 -3.47 8.01
C TYR A 109 3.44 -2.49 9.14
N GLY A 110 2.48 -2.18 10.03
CA GLY A 110 2.69 -1.33 11.19
C GLY A 110 3.69 -1.86 12.24
N GLN A 111 4.02 -3.16 12.20
CA GLN A 111 4.99 -3.79 13.12
C GLN A 111 6.40 -3.91 12.53
N LEU A 112 6.59 -3.57 11.26
CA LEU A 112 7.90 -3.49 10.65
C LEU A 112 8.71 -2.35 11.27
N ASP A 113 10.04 -2.39 11.18
CA ASP A 113 10.87 -1.26 11.56
C ASP A 113 10.84 -0.15 10.50
N ALA A 114 11.34 1.04 10.85
CA ALA A 114 11.33 2.17 9.92
C ALA A 114 12.17 1.92 8.65
N ALA A 115 13.20 1.06 8.73
CA ALA A 115 14.03 0.72 7.59
C ALA A 115 13.30 -0.18 6.58
N ALA A 116 12.64 -1.23 7.05
CA ALA A 116 11.85 -2.12 6.21
C ALA A 116 10.63 -1.41 5.61
N ARG A 117 9.97 -0.51 6.36
CA ARG A 117 8.87 0.30 5.81
C ARG A 117 9.32 1.24 4.71
N ARG A 118 10.48 1.89 4.85
CA ARG A 118 11.04 2.77 3.80
C ARG A 118 11.20 2.07 2.46
N GLY A 119 11.59 0.79 2.46
CA GLY A 119 11.70 0.00 1.22
C GLY A 119 10.41 -0.08 0.40
N ASN A 120 9.24 0.04 1.04
CA ASN A 120 7.94 0.11 0.37
C ASN A 120 7.48 1.56 0.14
N ARG A 121 7.83 2.47 1.06
CA ARG A 121 7.41 3.87 1.04
C ARG A 121 8.06 4.68 -0.08
N ASP A 122 9.35 4.47 -0.34
CA ASP A 122 10.09 5.21 -1.37
C ASP A 122 9.53 4.95 -2.78
N PRO A 123 9.36 3.69 -3.25
CA PRO A 123 8.75 3.43 -4.55
C PRO A 123 7.27 3.84 -4.61
N ALA A 124 6.53 3.74 -3.50
CA ALA A 124 5.16 4.24 -3.42
C ALA A 124 5.11 5.77 -3.61
N ALA A 125 6.02 6.52 -2.99
CA ALA A 125 6.11 7.97 -3.14
C ALA A 125 6.41 8.38 -4.58
N GLU A 126 7.33 7.71 -5.27
CA GLU A 126 7.60 8.00 -6.69
C GLU A 126 6.39 7.71 -7.58
N SER A 127 5.69 6.60 -7.32
CA SER A 127 4.46 6.24 -8.05
C SER A 127 3.38 7.32 -7.86
N MET A 128 3.19 7.79 -6.63
CA MET A 128 2.23 8.84 -6.29
C MET A 128 2.57 10.18 -6.95
N ARG A 129 3.86 10.57 -6.97
CA ARG A 129 4.30 11.78 -7.68
C ARG A 129 4.07 11.69 -9.18
N LEU A 130 4.30 10.53 -9.79
CA LEU A 130 4.01 10.31 -11.20
C LEU A 130 2.51 10.52 -11.49
N VAL A 131 1.63 9.89 -10.72
CA VAL A 131 0.18 10.02 -10.88
C VAL A 131 -0.25 11.48 -10.71
N ALA A 132 0.27 12.19 -9.71
CA ALA A 132 0.00 13.62 -9.52
C ALA A 132 0.51 14.48 -10.69
N THR A 133 1.69 14.16 -11.24
CA THR A 133 2.28 14.88 -12.39
C THR A 133 1.45 14.71 -13.66
N LEU A 134 0.80 13.56 -13.82
CA LEU A 134 -0.11 13.28 -14.93
C LEU A 134 -1.47 14.02 -14.81
N GLY A 135 -1.68 14.78 -13.73
CA GLY A 135 -2.89 15.59 -13.53
C GLY A 135 -4.05 14.83 -12.89
N PHE A 136 -3.82 13.63 -12.35
CA PHE A 136 -4.86 12.90 -11.62
C PHE A 136 -5.01 13.45 -10.20
N GLU A 137 -6.27 13.59 -9.78
CA GLU A 137 -6.60 13.83 -8.38
C GLU A 137 -6.60 12.52 -7.61
N LEU A 138 -5.82 12.47 -6.55
CA LEU A 138 -5.72 11.33 -5.67
C LEU A 138 -6.66 11.57 -4.48
N VAL A 139 -7.56 10.63 -4.22
CA VAL A 139 -8.55 10.72 -3.14
C VAL A 139 -8.40 9.51 -2.23
N ALA A 140 -8.28 9.75 -0.91
CA ALA A 140 -8.26 8.66 0.05
C ALA A 140 -9.60 7.92 0.05
N PRO A 141 -9.60 6.57 0.00
CA PRO A 141 -10.85 5.82 0.11
C PRO A 141 -11.46 6.05 1.50
N GLU A 142 -12.78 6.24 1.56
CA GLU A 142 -13.47 6.48 2.83
C GLU A 142 -13.45 5.28 3.79
N VAL A 143 -13.09 4.09 3.28
CA VAL A 143 -13.10 2.84 4.04
C VAL A 143 -11.69 2.30 4.16
N ASP A 144 -11.27 2.04 5.40
CA ASP A 144 -9.96 1.46 5.70
C ASP A 144 -9.93 -0.04 5.33
N HIS A 145 -9.39 -0.35 4.15
CA HIS A 145 -9.34 -1.71 3.59
C HIS A 145 -8.31 -2.62 4.30
N GLU A 146 -7.48 -2.10 5.21
CA GLU A 146 -6.53 -2.90 5.98
C GLU A 146 -7.23 -4.03 6.76
N SER A 147 -8.41 -3.75 7.32
CA SER A 147 -9.17 -4.72 8.12
C SER A 147 -9.71 -5.88 7.29
N GLU A 148 -10.10 -5.63 6.03
CA GLU A 148 -10.63 -6.66 5.14
C GLU A 148 -9.53 -7.52 4.52
N LEU A 149 -8.39 -6.91 4.17
CA LEU A 149 -7.21 -7.67 3.75
C LEU A 149 -6.67 -8.54 4.89
N ALA A 150 -6.60 -8.00 6.12
CA ALA A 150 -6.21 -8.75 7.30
C ALA A 150 -7.17 -9.93 7.58
N ALA A 151 -8.48 -9.73 7.40
CA ALA A 151 -9.46 -10.81 7.53
C ALA A 151 -9.22 -11.94 6.50
N ARG A 152 -8.86 -11.61 5.25
CA ARG A 152 -8.50 -12.60 4.22
C ARG A 152 -7.22 -13.38 4.56
N VAL A 153 -6.22 -12.72 5.17
CA VAL A 153 -4.98 -13.36 5.66
C VAL A 153 -5.31 -14.39 6.74
N LEU A 154 -6.12 -14.02 7.74
CA LEU A 154 -6.49 -14.89 8.86
C LEU A 154 -7.36 -16.06 8.43
N HIS A 155 -8.32 -15.85 7.50
CA HIS A 155 -9.17 -16.93 6.99
C HIS A 155 -8.39 -18.01 6.23
N ARG A 156 -7.33 -17.64 5.49
CA ARG A 156 -6.48 -18.62 4.78
C ARG A 156 -5.52 -19.37 5.70
N SER A 157 -5.13 -18.77 6.84
CA SER A 157 -4.27 -19.41 7.85
C SER A 157 -5.00 -20.44 8.71
N GLY A 158 -6.34 -20.48 8.70
CA GLY A 158 -7.16 -21.42 9.48
C GLY A 158 -7.29 -22.84 8.91
N ALA A 159 -6.70 -23.14 7.75
CA ALA A 159 -6.84 -24.43 7.06
C ALA A 159 -5.59 -25.34 7.16
N GLY A 160 -4.67 -25.07 8.10
CA GLY A 160 -3.46 -25.87 8.30
C GLY A 160 -3.24 -26.23 9.77
N GLY A 161 -3.78 -27.38 10.19
CA GLY A 161 -3.23 -28.19 11.30
C GLY A 161 -3.35 -27.63 12.71
N LYS A 162 -4.47 -27.89 13.40
CA LYS A 162 -4.41 -28.18 14.83
C LYS A 162 -3.69 -29.52 14.99
N GLU A 163 -2.41 -29.50 15.31
CA GLU A 163 -1.78 -30.64 15.98
C GLU A 163 -1.53 -30.23 17.44
N PRO A 164 -2.10 -30.95 18.43
CA PRO A 164 -1.84 -30.63 19.83
C PRO A 164 -0.37 -30.88 20.14
N LEU A 165 0.25 -29.97 20.89
CA LEU A 165 1.57 -30.17 21.48
C LEU A 165 1.62 -31.54 22.20
N PRO A 166 2.60 -32.43 21.92
CA PRO A 166 2.74 -33.67 22.64
C PRO A 166 3.24 -33.35 24.06
N GLY A 167 2.42 -33.63 25.08
CA GLY A 167 2.87 -33.60 26.47
C GLY A 167 1.96 -32.91 27.50
N ALA A 168 0.79 -32.39 27.13
CA ALA A 168 -0.17 -31.93 28.12
C ALA A 168 -1.09 -33.10 28.53
N GLU A 169 -0.69 -33.85 29.56
CA GLU A 169 -1.60 -34.80 30.21
C GLU A 169 -2.80 -34.06 30.84
N PRO A 170 -4.03 -34.58 30.71
CA PRO A 170 -5.18 -34.00 31.38
C PRO A 170 -5.18 -34.47 32.84
N LEU A 171 -4.85 -33.58 33.77
CA LEU A 171 -5.21 -33.81 35.18
C LEU A 171 -6.72 -33.67 35.30
N ALA A 172 -7.38 -34.82 35.22
CA ALA A 172 -8.78 -35.01 35.47
C ALA A 172 -9.16 -34.46 36.85
N SER A 173 -10.31 -33.81 36.87
CA SER A 173 -11.06 -33.46 38.07
C SER A 173 -11.36 -34.72 38.87
N ALA A 174 -11.04 -34.71 40.17
CA ALA A 174 -11.66 -35.58 41.15
C ALA A 174 -12.08 -34.71 42.34
N SER A 175 -13.37 -34.35 42.34
CA SER A 175 -14.14 -34.20 43.56
C SER A 175 -14.33 -35.58 44.18
N GLY A 176 -14.19 -35.69 45.50
CA GLY A 176 -14.46 -36.91 46.28
C GLY A 176 -13.44 -37.10 47.39
#